data_AF-A0A2A4U9Y1-F1
#
_entry.id   AF-A0A2A4U9Y1-F1
#
_cell.length_a   1.000
_cell.length_b   1.000
_cell.length_c   1.000
_cell.angle_alpha   90.00
_cell.angle_beta   90.00
_cell.angle_gamma   90.00
#
_symmetry.space_group_name_H-M   'P 1'
#
loop_
_entity.id
_entity.type
_entity.pdbx_description
1 polymer ?
#
loop_
_entity_poly.entity_id
_entity_poly.type
_entity_poly.pdbx_seq_one_letter_code
_entity_poly.pdbx_strand_id
1 'polypeptide(L)'
;MINQCYARILIMAMLAFIGFGQLACADQSTTNKENKMGLFSKAPQAGDEGIPEGSHIKIETKNGDMLIELYPDSAPNTVANFKALTGKGYYDGLKFHRVIAGFMAQGGDPDGTGMGGPGYKVKAEFNDRTHVHGTLAMARSSDPDSAGSQFYICFAPTPHLDGEYTIFGQVIEGLDVLDQIKQDDLMIKVSVLP
;
A
#
# COMPACT_ATOMS: atom_id res chain seq x y z
N MET A 1 42.86 39.16 -58.72
CA MET A 1 44.27 39.55 -58.49
C MET A 1 44.26 40.67 -57.45
N ILE A 2 45.01 40.72 -56.37
CA ILE A 2 46.04 39.93 -55.69
C ILE A 2 46.13 40.61 -54.30
N ASN A 3 46.49 39.84 -53.26
CA ASN A 3 46.94 40.28 -51.93
C ASN A 3 45.92 40.85 -50.92
N GLN A 4 45.64 40.02 -49.92
CA GLN A 4 45.95 40.20 -48.49
C GLN A 4 44.87 39.45 -47.68
N CYS A 5 45.17 38.25 -47.18
CA CYS A 5 44.40 37.67 -46.08
C CYS A 5 45.33 36.91 -45.15
N TYR A 6 45.52 37.52 -43.99
CA TYR A 6 46.17 36.98 -42.82
C TYR A 6 45.33 35.86 -42.20
N ALA A 7 46.03 35.05 -41.39
CA ALA A 7 45.57 34.49 -40.11
C ALA A 7 45.44 32.96 -40.05
N ARG A 8 46.55 32.38 -39.58
CA ARG A 8 46.67 31.30 -38.58
C ARG A 8 45.34 30.80 -37.97
N ILE A 9 45.05 29.51 -38.13
CA ILE A 9 44.47 28.71 -37.03
C ILE A 9 45.18 27.35 -36.96
N LEU A 10 45.76 27.10 -35.79
CA LEU A 10 46.40 25.88 -35.34
C LEU A 10 45.50 24.66 -35.55
N ILE A 11 46.06 23.59 -36.14
CA ILE A 11 45.51 22.24 -36.06
C ILE A 11 45.88 21.68 -34.68
N MET A 12 44.90 21.43 -33.84
CA MET A 12 45.09 20.70 -32.59
C MET A 12 43.98 19.66 -32.35
N ALA A 13 44.42 18.54 -31.79
CA ALA A 13 43.65 17.52 -31.08
C ALA A 13 42.98 16.40 -31.91
N MET A 14 43.75 15.35 -32.20
CA MET A 14 43.28 13.98 -32.04
C MET A 14 43.51 13.56 -30.58
N LEU A 15 42.44 13.35 -29.81
CA LEU A 15 42.45 12.43 -28.68
C LEU A 15 41.06 11.78 -28.60
N ALA A 16 41.05 10.46 -28.83
CA ALA A 16 39.89 9.60 -28.68
C ALA A 16 39.55 9.44 -27.19
N PHE A 17 38.30 9.72 -26.83
CA PHE A 17 37.69 9.23 -25.60
C PHE A 17 36.46 8.40 -25.97
N ILE A 18 36.64 7.08 -25.91
CA ILE A 18 35.58 6.09 -25.81
C ILE A 18 35.09 6.16 -24.36
N GLY A 19 33.82 6.43 -24.14
CA GLY A 19 33.28 6.56 -22.78
C GLY A 19 31.76 6.55 -22.75
N PHE A 20 31.20 5.34 -22.78
CA PHE A 20 29.93 4.91 -22.21
C PHE A 20 28.89 6.02 -21.90
N GLY A 21 27.87 6.11 -22.74
CA GLY A 21 26.60 6.72 -22.36
C GLY A 21 25.97 5.92 -21.22
N GLN A 22 26.00 6.49 -20.03
CA GLN A 22 25.26 5.97 -18.89
C GLN A 22 23.85 6.56 -18.96
N LEU A 23 22.97 5.85 -19.66
CA LEU A 23 21.54 6.01 -19.49
C LEU A 23 21.22 5.51 -18.07
N ALA A 24 21.24 6.40 -17.09
CA ALA A 24 20.76 6.09 -15.76
C ALA A 24 19.24 5.95 -15.84
N CYS A 25 18.75 4.71 -15.88
CA CYS A 25 17.37 4.43 -15.49
C CYS A 25 17.27 4.72 -14.00
N ALA A 26 16.75 5.90 -13.65
CA ALA A 26 16.33 6.18 -12.29
C ALA A 26 15.19 5.23 -11.93
N ASP A 27 15.48 4.29 -11.05
CA ASP A 27 14.51 3.37 -10.46
C ASP A 27 13.51 4.16 -9.61
N GLN A 28 12.29 4.34 -10.11
CA GLN A 28 11.21 5.04 -9.40
C GLN A 28 10.72 4.27 -8.15
N SER A 29 11.21 3.05 -7.91
CA SER A 29 10.85 2.26 -6.74
C SER A 29 11.44 2.81 -5.42
N THR A 30 12.54 3.54 -5.46
CA THR A 30 13.22 4.03 -4.23
C THR A 30 12.64 5.35 -3.72
N THR A 31 12.27 6.28 -4.60
CA THR A 31 11.66 7.57 -4.24
C THR A 31 10.23 7.45 -3.72
N ASN A 32 9.47 6.46 -4.18
CA ASN A 32 8.11 6.20 -3.67
C ASN A 32 8.09 5.48 -2.31
N LYS A 33 9.15 4.72 -1.96
CA LYS A 33 9.25 4.00 -0.69
C LYS A 33 9.54 4.93 0.50
N GLU A 34 10.49 5.84 0.35
CA GLU A 34 10.81 6.82 1.41
C GLU A 34 9.63 7.76 1.71
N ASN A 35 8.81 8.10 0.71
CA ASN A 35 7.64 8.96 0.87
C ASN A 35 6.46 8.29 1.59
N LYS A 36 6.40 6.95 1.67
CA LYS A 36 5.29 6.23 2.33
C LYS A 36 5.55 6.00 3.81
N MET A 37 6.80 5.77 4.21
CA MET A 37 7.17 5.60 5.61
C MET A 37 7.16 6.96 6.33
N GLY A 38 6.36 7.09 7.40
CA GLY A 38 6.30 8.35 8.17
C GLY A 38 5.36 9.43 7.61
N LEU A 39 4.37 9.06 6.79
CA LEU A 39 3.27 9.97 6.42
C LEU A 39 2.59 10.60 7.64
N PHE A 40 2.56 9.86 8.76
CA PHE A 40 2.09 10.34 10.04
C PHE A 40 3.13 10.03 11.11
N SER A 41 3.29 10.94 12.06
CA SER A 41 4.18 10.78 13.21
C SER A 41 3.57 9.92 14.33
N LYS A 42 2.24 9.76 14.33
CA LYS A 42 1.46 8.88 15.22
C LYS A 42 0.30 8.27 14.46
N ALA A 43 -0.27 7.19 15.00
CA ALA A 43 -1.50 6.61 14.46
C ALA A 43 -2.64 7.65 14.47
N PRO A 44 -3.30 7.88 13.33
CA PRO A 44 -4.54 8.65 13.27
C PRO A 44 -5.63 7.98 14.13
N GLN A 45 -6.39 8.79 14.85
CA GLN A 45 -7.46 8.34 15.74
C GLN A 45 -8.82 8.85 15.27
N ALA A 46 -9.88 8.18 15.69
CA ALA A 46 -11.23 8.64 15.39
C ALA A 46 -11.45 10.05 15.96
N GLY A 47 -11.93 10.97 15.11
CA GLY A 47 -12.13 12.38 15.45
C GLY A 47 -10.94 13.29 15.13
N ASP A 48 -9.79 12.76 14.69
CA ASP A 48 -8.71 13.60 14.18
C ASP A 48 -9.13 14.33 12.89
N GLU A 49 -8.70 15.58 12.75
CA GLU A 49 -8.96 16.37 11.53
C GLU A 49 -8.21 15.81 10.31
N GLY A 50 -8.82 15.92 9.13
CA GLY A 50 -8.19 15.55 7.86
C GLY A 50 -8.26 14.06 7.51
N ILE A 51 -8.96 13.24 8.29
CA ILE A 51 -9.36 11.90 7.88
C ILE A 51 -10.44 12.05 6.80
N PRO A 52 -10.32 11.41 5.62
CA PRO A 52 -11.35 11.49 4.59
C PRO A 52 -12.71 11.02 5.10
N GLU A 53 -13.80 11.63 4.64
CA GLU A 53 -15.15 11.15 4.91
C GLU A 53 -15.51 9.95 4.02
N GLY A 54 -16.45 9.12 4.49
CA GLY A 54 -16.95 7.95 3.76
C GLY A 54 -16.90 6.64 4.54
N SER A 55 -17.76 5.70 4.17
CA SER A 55 -17.95 4.41 4.84
C SER A 55 -17.38 3.22 4.06
N HIS A 56 -16.94 3.45 2.82
CA HIS A 56 -16.45 2.39 1.94
C HIS A 56 -15.00 2.60 1.49
N ILE A 57 -14.33 1.50 1.15
CA ILE A 57 -13.04 1.48 0.47
C ILE A 57 -13.20 0.73 -0.84
N LYS A 58 -12.73 1.35 -1.92
CA LYS A 58 -12.56 0.69 -3.21
C LYS A 58 -11.10 0.28 -3.39
N ILE A 59 -10.86 -0.98 -3.71
CA ILE A 59 -9.54 -1.49 -4.14
C ILE A 59 -9.65 -1.87 -5.62
N GLU A 60 -8.91 -1.16 -6.46
CA GLU A 60 -8.80 -1.44 -7.90
C GLU A 60 -7.64 -2.42 -8.13
N THR A 61 -7.88 -3.49 -8.86
CA THR A 61 -6.87 -4.50 -9.22
C THR A 61 -6.95 -4.83 -10.70
N LYS A 62 -5.97 -5.56 -11.23
CA LYS A 62 -6.02 -6.04 -12.62
C LYS A 62 -7.17 -7.02 -12.89
N ASN A 63 -7.71 -7.67 -11.85
CA ASN A 63 -8.78 -8.66 -11.95
C ASN A 63 -10.17 -8.02 -11.80
N GLY A 64 -10.24 -6.72 -11.49
CA GLY A 64 -11.47 -6.00 -11.21
C GLY A 64 -11.40 -5.21 -9.91
N ASP A 65 -12.55 -4.68 -9.50
CA ASP A 65 -12.70 -3.83 -8.34
C ASP A 65 -13.34 -4.58 -7.17
N MET A 66 -12.88 -4.30 -5.95
CA MET A 66 -13.52 -4.73 -4.72
C MET A 66 -14.05 -3.52 -3.96
N LEU A 67 -15.28 -3.60 -3.45
CA LEU A 67 -15.87 -2.61 -2.55
C LEU A 67 -15.96 -3.20 -1.14
N ILE A 68 -15.43 -2.47 -0.17
CA ILE A 68 -15.34 -2.88 1.23
C ILE A 68 -16.14 -1.90 2.08
N GLU A 69 -17.06 -2.40 2.90
CA GLU A 69 -17.71 -1.62 3.96
C GLU A 69 -16.84 -1.62 5.21
N LEU A 70 -16.69 -0.45 5.85
CA LEU A 70 -15.91 -0.28 7.09
C LEU A 70 -16.81 -0.28 8.33
N TYR A 71 -16.26 -0.71 9.47
CA TYR A 71 -16.98 -0.84 10.74
C TYR A 71 -16.48 0.13 11.82
N PRO A 72 -16.75 1.45 11.70
CA PRO A 72 -16.29 2.44 12.67
C PRO A 72 -16.85 2.22 14.08
N ASP A 73 -18.03 1.60 14.21
CA ASP A 73 -18.62 1.27 15.51
C ASP A 73 -17.89 0.13 16.23
N SER A 74 -17.17 -0.73 15.49
CA SER A 74 -16.45 -1.88 16.04
C SER A 74 -14.96 -1.61 16.25
N ALA A 75 -14.35 -0.81 15.37
CA ALA A 75 -12.92 -0.51 15.40
C ALA A 75 -12.65 0.94 14.93
N PRO A 76 -13.07 1.95 15.72
CA PRO A 76 -13.06 3.35 15.27
C PRO A 76 -11.66 3.88 14.93
N ASN A 77 -10.64 3.55 15.73
CA ASN A 77 -9.28 4.03 15.47
C ASN A 77 -8.62 3.28 14.31
N THR A 78 -8.93 1.99 14.16
CA THR A 78 -8.46 1.19 13.03
C THR A 78 -9.03 1.70 11.72
N VAL A 79 -10.32 2.00 11.68
CA VAL A 79 -11.00 2.61 10.53
C VAL A 79 -10.42 3.99 10.21
N ALA A 80 -10.23 4.84 11.24
CA ALA A 80 -9.60 6.16 11.09
C ALA A 80 -8.20 6.06 10.46
N ASN A 81 -7.36 5.18 11.00
CA ASN A 81 -6.02 4.90 10.48
C ASN A 81 -6.04 4.43 9.02
N PHE A 82 -6.89 3.45 8.71
CA PHE A 82 -6.96 2.88 7.37
C PHE A 82 -7.42 3.92 6.33
N LYS A 83 -8.43 4.73 6.67
CA LYS A 83 -8.92 5.83 5.82
C LYS A 83 -7.87 6.92 5.65
N ALA A 84 -7.17 7.30 6.71
CA ALA A 84 -6.11 8.32 6.66
C ALA A 84 -4.96 7.89 5.74
N LEU A 85 -4.47 6.64 5.86
CA LEU A 85 -3.46 6.07 4.97
C LEU A 85 -3.96 6.00 3.52
N THR A 86 -5.19 5.56 3.31
CA THR A 86 -5.82 5.50 1.98
C THR A 86 -5.92 6.90 1.35
N GLY A 87 -6.38 7.90 2.09
CA GLY A 87 -6.49 9.29 1.61
C GLY A 87 -5.17 9.94 1.23
N LYS A 88 -4.04 9.36 1.66
CA LYS A 88 -2.69 9.78 1.27
C LYS A 88 -2.08 8.91 0.16
N GLY A 89 -2.85 8.00 -0.44
CA GLY A 89 -2.37 7.09 -1.49
C GLY A 89 -1.35 6.07 -0.98
N TYR A 90 -1.33 5.78 0.34
CA TYR A 90 -0.33 4.89 0.92
C TYR A 90 -0.37 3.49 0.32
N TYR A 91 -1.56 2.96 0.06
CA TYR A 91 -1.76 1.61 -0.45
C TYR A 91 -1.58 1.48 -1.97
N ASP A 92 -1.52 2.59 -2.71
CA ASP A 92 -1.45 2.58 -4.18
C ASP A 92 -0.17 1.90 -4.67
N GLY A 93 -0.30 0.89 -5.52
CA GLY A 93 0.79 0.08 -6.04
C GLY A 93 1.40 -0.89 -5.04
N LEU A 94 0.89 -0.99 -3.80
CA LEU A 94 1.33 -2.04 -2.88
C LEU A 94 0.73 -3.39 -3.28
N LYS A 95 1.44 -4.46 -2.94
CA LYS A 95 1.07 -5.82 -3.32
C LYS A 95 0.42 -6.60 -2.18
N PHE A 96 -0.40 -7.58 -2.56
CA PHE A 96 -0.77 -8.69 -1.68
C PHE A 96 0.44 -9.64 -1.57
N HIS A 97 1.36 -9.32 -0.65
CA HIS A 97 2.66 -9.99 -0.55
C HIS A 97 2.57 -11.41 -0.01
N ARG A 98 1.47 -11.77 0.67
CA ARG A 98 1.24 -13.12 1.18
C ARG A 98 -0.19 -13.55 0.93
N VAL A 99 -0.36 -14.55 0.07
CA VAL A 99 -1.68 -15.07 -0.30
C VAL A 99 -1.68 -16.58 -0.08
N ILE A 100 -2.64 -17.07 0.72
CA ILE A 100 -2.81 -18.50 0.98
C ILE A 100 -4.21 -18.88 0.55
N ALA A 101 -4.30 -19.69 -0.51
CA ALA A 101 -5.56 -20.17 -1.06
C ALA A 101 -6.42 -20.85 0.02
N GLY A 102 -7.71 -20.51 0.07
CA GLY A 102 -8.65 -21.00 1.09
C GLY A 102 -8.44 -20.43 2.49
N PHE A 103 -7.54 -19.45 2.66
CA PHE A 103 -7.32 -18.78 3.94
C PHE A 103 -7.49 -17.26 3.81
N MET A 104 -6.49 -16.55 3.29
CA MET A 104 -6.55 -15.09 3.15
C MET A 104 -5.57 -14.52 2.11
N ALA A 105 -5.80 -13.27 1.74
CA ALA A 105 -4.84 -12.40 1.07
C ALA A 105 -4.39 -11.29 2.01
N GLN A 106 -3.09 -11.21 2.31
CA GLN A 106 -2.48 -10.20 3.18
C GLN A 106 -1.72 -9.16 2.34
N GLY A 107 -1.97 -7.89 2.63
CA GLY A 107 -1.42 -6.73 1.94
C GLY A 107 -1.06 -5.59 2.91
N GLY A 108 -0.79 -4.40 2.36
CA GLY A 108 -0.55 -3.19 3.15
C GLY A 108 0.86 -3.01 3.69
N ASP A 109 1.83 -3.82 3.23
CA ASP A 109 3.26 -3.64 3.53
C ASP A 109 3.94 -2.80 2.43
N PRO A 110 4.51 -1.62 2.73
CA PRO A 110 5.23 -0.79 1.75
C PRO A 110 6.51 -1.45 1.22
N ASP A 111 7.10 -2.36 2.00
CA ASP A 111 8.28 -3.11 1.58
C ASP A 111 7.94 -4.39 0.84
N GLY A 112 6.72 -4.91 1.04
CA GLY A 112 6.24 -6.15 0.43
C GLY A 112 6.99 -7.40 0.92
N THR A 113 7.55 -7.35 2.12
CA THR A 113 8.35 -8.42 2.75
C THR A 113 7.61 -9.10 3.92
N GLY A 114 6.51 -8.52 4.38
CA GLY A 114 5.80 -8.84 5.62
C GLY A 114 6.31 -8.08 6.85
N MET A 115 7.43 -7.35 6.74
CA MET A 115 8.08 -6.69 7.89
C MET A 115 7.93 -5.17 7.94
N GLY A 116 7.44 -4.54 6.86
CA GLY A 116 7.27 -3.09 6.82
C GLY A 116 5.96 -2.62 7.43
N GLY A 117 5.79 -1.30 7.48
CA GLY A 117 4.62 -0.65 8.05
C GLY A 117 4.66 0.88 7.92
N PRO A 118 3.75 1.61 8.57
CA PRO A 118 3.61 3.05 8.38
C PRO A 118 4.57 3.88 9.26
N GLY A 119 5.39 3.22 10.09
CA GLY A 119 6.30 3.85 11.05
C GLY A 119 5.72 4.02 12.46
N TYR A 120 4.50 3.54 12.69
CA TYR A 120 3.82 3.55 14.00
C TYR A 120 2.93 2.31 14.16
N LYS A 121 2.35 2.17 15.35
CA LYS A 121 1.42 1.08 15.71
C LYS A 121 0.03 1.60 16.04
N VAL A 122 -0.98 0.80 15.78
CA VAL A 122 -2.39 0.99 16.16
C VAL A 122 -2.74 -0.06 17.22
N LYS A 123 -3.40 0.37 18.30
CA LYS A 123 -3.84 -0.55 19.36
C LYS A 123 -4.95 -1.48 18.87
N ALA A 124 -5.00 -2.68 19.43
CA ALA A 124 -6.04 -3.64 19.11
C ALA A 124 -7.42 -3.15 19.56
N GLU A 125 -8.41 -3.29 18.68
CA GLU A 125 -9.84 -3.09 18.92
C GLU A 125 -10.58 -4.41 18.66
N PHE A 126 -10.34 -5.42 19.51
CA PHE A 126 -11.01 -6.72 19.39
C PHE A 126 -12.53 -6.58 19.58
N ASN A 127 -13.30 -7.36 18.83
CA ASN A 127 -14.76 -7.28 18.81
C ASN A 127 -15.41 -8.64 18.50
N ASP A 128 -16.73 -8.73 18.66
CA ASP A 128 -17.51 -9.97 18.56
C ASP A 128 -17.86 -10.38 17.11
N ARG A 129 -17.27 -9.71 16.11
CA ARG A 129 -17.44 -10.12 14.71
C ARG A 129 -16.63 -11.39 14.44
N THR A 130 -17.03 -12.12 13.41
CA THR A 130 -16.41 -13.39 13.01
C THR A 130 -15.76 -13.27 11.65
N HIS A 131 -14.67 -14.01 11.45
CA HIS A 131 -14.00 -14.08 10.17
C HIS A 131 -14.74 -15.00 9.21
N VAL A 132 -15.46 -14.40 8.27
CA VAL A 132 -16.16 -15.04 7.16
C VAL A 132 -15.50 -14.68 5.83
N HIS A 133 -16.00 -15.22 4.73
CA HIS A 133 -15.53 -14.84 3.39
C HIS A 133 -15.68 -13.34 3.17
N GLY A 134 -14.60 -12.67 2.76
CA GLY A 134 -14.56 -11.23 2.55
C GLY A 134 -14.23 -10.39 3.79
N THR A 135 -14.09 -10.97 4.99
CA THR A 135 -13.76 -10.20 6.20
C THR A 135 -12.41 -9.52 6.06
N LEU A 136 -12.37 -8.21 6.38
CA LEU A 136 -11.17 -7.39 6.45
C LEU A 136 -10.74 -7.21 7.92
N ALA A 137 -9.49 -7.56 8.22
CA ALA A 137 -8.91 -7.46 9.55
C ALA A 137 -7.42 -7.06 9.54
N MET A 138 -6.94 -6.53 10.66
CA MET A 138 -5.56 -6.05 10.78
C MET A 138 -4.58 -7.20 10.97
N ALA A 139 -3.48 -7.21 10.21
CA ALA A 139 -2.36 -8.09 10.49
C ALA A 139 -1.51 -7.52 11.63
N ARG A 140 -0.96 -8.41 12.46
CA ARG A 140 -0.09 -8.07 13.60
C ARG A 140 0.98 -9.13 13.83
N SER A 141 2.00 -8.75 14.59
CA SER A 141 2.95 -9.71 15.17
C SER A 141 2.35 -10.40 16.41
N SER A 142 3.20 -11.05 17.22
CA SER A 142 2.78 -11.67 18.49
C SER A 142 2.26 -10.66 19.51
N ASP A 143 2.71 -9.40 19.45
CA ASP A 143 2.19 -8.31 20.26
C ASP A 143 0.80 -7.89 19.75
N PRO A 144 -0.28 -7.99 20.58
CA PRO A 144 -1.63 -7.58 20.19
C PRO A 144 -1.70 -6.15 19.64
N ASP A 145 -0.91 -5.23 20.17
CA ASP A 145 -0.90 -3.81 19.81
C ASP A 145 0.15 -3.47 18.73
N SER A 146 0.58 -4.46 17.94
CA SER A 146 1.61 -4.27 16.91
C SER A 146 1.08 -4.05 15.49
N ALA A 147 -0.24 -3.99 15.31
CA ALA A 147 -0.83 -3.66 14.01
C ALA A 147 -0.37 -2.28 13.53
N GLY A 148 -0.32 -2.09 12.21
CA GLY A 148 0.12 -0.83 11.60
C GLY A 148 -0.71 -0.51 10.36
N SER A 149 -0.17 -0.84 9.18
CA SER A 149 -0.83 -0.67 7.88
C SER A 149 -1.19 -2.00 7.22
N GLN A 150 -0.60 -3.11 7.68
CA GLN A 150 -0.85 -4.41 7.08
C GLN A 150 -2.23 -4.94 7.48
N PHE A 151 -2.94 -5.50 6.50
CA PHE A 151 -4.26 -6.07 6.67
C PHE A 151 -4.37 -7.39 5.90
N TYR A 152 -5.42 -8.15 6.17
CA TYR A 152 -5.78 -9.30 5.35
C TYR A 152 -7.28 -9.35 5.06
N ILE A 153 -7.62 -9.98 3.93
CA ILE A 153 -8.99 -10.28 3.52
C ILE A 153 -9.16 -11.80 3.44
N CYS A 154 -10.15 -12.34 4.14
CA CYS A 154 -10.39 -13.79 4.21
C CYS A 154 -11.02 -14.36 2.93
N PHE A 155 -10.47 -15.47 2.42
CA PHE A 155 -11.07 -16.24 1.31
C PHE A 155 -12.10 -17.27 1.78
N ALA A 156 -12.05 -17.64 3.06
CA ALA A 156 -12.96 -18.61 3.67
C ALA A 156 -13.14 -18.25 5.14
N PRO A 157 -14.12 -18.86 5.84
CA PRO A 157 -14.24 -18.67 7.28
C PRO A 157 -12.99 -19.13 8.04
N THR A 158 -12.53 -18.31 8.99
CA THR A 158 -11.32 -18.56 9.80
C THR A 158 -11.60 -18.36 11.29
N PRO A 159 -12.46 -19.19 11.91
CA PRO A 159 -12.95 -18.96 13.28
C PRO A 159 -11.86 -19.02 14.36
N HIS A 160 -10.70 -19.61 14.04
CA HIS A 160 -9.53 -19.63 14.94
C HIS A 160 -8.86 -18.26 15.10
N LEU A 161 -9.27 -17.24 14.32
CA LEU A 161 -8.82 -15.85 14.45
C LEU A 161 -9.84 -14.96 15.18
N ASP A 162 -11.04 -15.45 15.44
CA ASP A 162 -12.12 -14.66 16.06
C ASP A 162 -11.74 -14.22 17.47
N GLY A 163 -11.98 -12.94 17.79
CA GLY A 163 -11.59 -12.33 19.07
C GLY A 163 -10.08 -12.04 19.22
N GLU A 164 -9.23 -12.53 18.33
CA GLU A 164 -7.77 -12.42 18.40
C GLU A 164 -7.18 -11.34 17.47
N TYR A 165 -7.99 -10.86 16.53
CA TYR A 165 -7.63 -9.87 15.53
C TYR A 165 -8.73 -8.82 15.37
N THR A 166 -8.34 -7.58 15.08
CA THR A 166 -9.28 -6.48 14.87
C THR A 166 -9.92 -6.59 13.50
N ILE A 167 -11.16 -7.07 13.47
CA ILE A 167 -12.03 -6.99 12.29
C ILE A 167 -12.56 -5.55 12.19
N PHE A 168 -12.39 -4.93 11.03
CA PHE A 168 -12.77 -3.52 10.82
C PHE A 168 -13.48 -3.25 9.48
N GLY A 169 -13.79 -4.29 8.71
CA GLY A 169 -14.63 -4.17 7.52
C GLY A 169 -14.93 -5.52 6.86
N GLN A 170 -15.61 -5.47 5.70
CA GLN A 170 -15.90 -6.64 4.88
C GLN A 170 -16.10 -6.25 3.41
N VAL A 171 -15.65 -7.10 2.50
CA VAL A 171 -15.95 -6.99 1.07
C VAL A 171 -17.45 -7.21 0.86
N ILE A 172 -18.13 -6.22 0.30
CA ILE A 172 -19.57 -6.26 -0.03
C ILE A 172 -19.83 -6.40 -1.54
N GLU A 173 -18.87 -6.01 -2.39
CA GLU A 173 -18.90 -6.24 -3.84
C GLU A 173 -17.52 -6.70 -4.33
N GLY A 174 -17.48 -7.57 -5.34
CA GLY A 174 -16.23 -8.10 -5.90
C GLY A 174 -15.64 -9.30 -5.13
N LEU A 175 -16.46 -10.14 -4.49
CA LEU A 175 -15.97 -11.39 -3.88
C LEU A 175 -15.35 -12.34 -4.91
N ASP A 176 -15.87 -12.35 -6.15
CA ASP A 176 -15.29 -13.09 -7.26
C ASP A 176 -13.94 -12.51 -7.72
N VAL A 177 -13.73 -11.20 -7.57
CA VAL A 177 -12.43 -10.54 -7.78
C VAL A 177 -11.46 -10.93 -6.66
N LEU A 178 -11.93 -10.91 -5.41
CA LEU A 178 -11.16 -11.36 -4.25
C LEU A 178 -10.64 -12.80 -4.45
N ASP A 179 -11.50 -13.71 -4.87
CA ASP A 179 -11.16 -15.12 -5.08
C ASP A 179 -10.12 -15.36 -6.20
N GLN A 180 -9.91 -14.35 -7.06
CA GLN A 180 -8.91 -14.38 -8.12
C GLN A 180 -7.56 -13.76 -7.71
N ILE A 181 -7.46 -13.12 -6.54
CA ILE A 181 -6.23 -12.49 -6.07
C ILE A 181 -5.13 -13.54 -5.88
N LYS A 182 -3.98 -13.28 -6.49
CA LYS A 182 -2.77 -14.09 -6.36
C LYS A 182 -1.69 -13.33 -5.60
N GLN A 183 -0.71 -14.09 -5.09
CA GLN A 183 0.45 -13.49 -4.48
C GLN A 183 1.13 -12.53 -5.46
N ASP A 184 1.56 -11.38 -4.93
CA ASP A 184 2.19 -10.28 -5.66
C ASP A 184 1.26 -9.51 -6.62
N ASP A 185 -0.06 -9.79 -6.64
CA ASP A 185 -1.03 -8.91 -7.31
C ASP A 185 -1.06 -7.54 -6.61
N LEU A 186 -1.22 -6.49 -7.43
CA LEU A 186 -1.17 -5.11 -6.98
C LEU A 186 -2.56 -4.57 -6.64
N MET A 187 -2.61 -3.78 -5.57
CA MET A 187 -3.65 -2.77 -5.38
C MET A 187 -3.28 -1.58 -6.27
N ILE A 188 -3.82 -1.52 -7.48
CA ILE A 188 -3.50 -0.48 -8.46
C ILE A 188 -3.83 0.90 -7.87
N LYS A 189 -4.99 1.01 -7.22
CA LYS A 189 -5.44 2.20 -6.53
C LYS A 189 -6.36 1.83 -5.39
N VAL A 190 -6.27 2.56 -4.27
CA VAL A 190 -7.18 2.42 -3.13
C VAL A 190 -7.81 3.77 -2.85
N SER A 191 -9.13 3.82 -2.68
CA SER A 191 -9.87 5.08 -2.52
C SER A 191 -10.93 4.97 -1.45
N VAL A 192 -11.11 6.05 -0.68
CA VAL A 192 -12.24 6.19 0.25
C VAL A 192 -13.46 6.67 -0.53
N LEU A 193 -14.58 5.97 -0.36
CA LEU A 193 -15.87 6.28 -0.98
C LEU A 193 -16.93 6.55 0.10
N PRO A 194 -17.98 7.32 -0.23
CA PRO A 194 -19.11 7.57 0.67
C PRO A 194 -19.68 6.30 1.28
#